data_AF-A0A7K1CRZ8-F1
#
_entry.id   AF-A0A7K1CRZ8-F1
#
_cell.length_a   1.000
_cell.length_b   1.000
_cell.length_c   1.000
_cell.angle_alpha   90.00
_cell.angle_beta   90.00
_cell.angle_gamma   90.00
#
_symmetry.space_group_name_H-M   'P 1'
#
loop_
_entity.id
_entity.type
_entity.pdbx_description
1 polymer ?
#
loop_
_entity_poly.entity_id
_entity_poly.type
_entity_poly.pdbx_seq_one_letter_code
_entity_poly.pdbx_strand_id
1 'polypeptide(L)'
;DTGCCSVSDVDDARRVAQQLGIDHLVFNFSEEFNAHVVDPYVRSHAEGTTPNPCIECNRHLKFDKLIERGRQLGFEAVATGHHARTENFEGKLRLARGEDAAKDQSYVVHMLSAQDLSYVMFPVGHLQKSQVREKAQDFGLRTATKPDSQDVCFIGSTIGRKGFLEPRLTFHAADVVDTDGNTVSQVDAVELVTLGQRRGLNLGGGDKRYVVSVDVPGRKVVVGDESGLFTPVTHVDTLVWPYSDDAQRLNSAEVLVQGSAHGERIAARATIDGDAMTLTWLRPNRRIAPGQTVVLYDPSDTYVLGGGIVRG
;
A
#
# COMPACT_ATOMS: atom_id res chain seq x y z
N ASP A 1 5.77 -16.34 -17.94
CA ASP A 1 6.25 -15.07 -17.36
C ASP A 1 5.09 -14.25 -16.83
N THR A 2 4.89 -14.25 -15.51
CA THR A 2 3.72 -13.64 -14.85
C THR A 2 4.09 -12.68 -13.71
N GLY A 3 5.33 -12.18 -13.68
CA GLY A 3 5.79 -11.17 -12.72
C GLY A 3 6.01 -9.81 -13.40
N CYS A 4 5.89 -8.74 -12.61
CA CYS A 4 6.32 -7.39 -12.97
C CYS A 4 7.81 -7.40 -13.37
N CYS A 5 8.16 -6.58 -14.37
CA CYS A 5 9.44 -6.65 -15.08
C CYS A 5 9.54 -7.91 -15.97
N SER A 6 8.43 -8.30 -16.59
CA SER A 6 8.47 -9.28 -17.67
C SER A 6 9.38 -8.77 -18.80
N VAL A 7 9.96 -9.69 -19.57
CA VAL A 7 10.70 -9.32 -20.79
C VAL A 7 9.86 -8.43 -21.70
N SER A 8 8.54 -8.66 -21.75
CA SER A 8 7.60 -7.82 -22.48
C SER A 8 7.49 -6.39 -21.96
N ASP A 9 7.58 -6.16 -20.64
CA ASP A 9 7.52 -4.80 -20.08
C ASP A 9 8.79 -4.01 -20.38
N VAL A 10 9.95 -4.67 -20.30
CA VAL A 10 11.24 -4.06 -20.68
C VAL A 10 11.27 -3.74 -22.17
N ASP A 11 10.71 -4.62 -23.00
CA ASP A 11 10.59 -4.38 -24.44
C ASP A 11 9.60 -3.25 -24.78
N ASP A 12 8.49 -3.15 -24.05
CA ASP A 12 7.55 -2.02 -24.18
C ASP A 12 8.24 -0.69 -23.84
N ALA A 13 8.96 -0.64 -22.72
CA ALA A 13 9.71 0.54 -22.29
C ALA A 13 10.77 0.94 -23.31
N ARG A 14 11.56 -0.03 -23.81
CA ARG A 14 12.57 0.20 -24.86
C ARG A 14 11.95 0.80 -26.12
N ARG A 15 10.81 0.28 -26.57
CA ARG A 15 10.16 0.74 -27.81
C ARG A 15 9.57 2.14 -27.67
N VAL A 16 8.95 2.43 -26.53
CA VAL A 16 8.46 3.79 -26.22
C VAL A 16 9.63 4.78 -26.20
N ALA A 17 10.74 4.43 -25.54
CA ALA A 17 11.93 5.28 -25.49
C ALA A 17 12.52 5.56 -26.88
N GLN A 18 12.65 4.52 -27.71
CA GLN A 18 13.11 4.66 -29.11
C GLN A 18 12.22 5.57 -29.95
N GLN A 19 10.90 5.46 -29.80
CA GLN A 19 9.93 6.29 -30.53
C GLN A 19 9.99 7.76 -30.10
N LEU A 20 10.28 8.02 -28.82
CA LEU A 20 10.45 9.38 -28.27
C LEU A 20 11.87 9.94 -28.47
N GLY A 21 12.82 9.12 -28.95
CA GLY A 21 14.21 9.54 -29.12
C GLY A 21 14.96 9.78 -27.80
N ILE A 22 14.61 9.03 -26.73
CA ILE A 22 15.25 9.14 -25.42
C ILE A 22 16.03 7.85 -25.08
N ASP A 23 17.08 7.99 -24.27
CA ASP A 23 17.88 6.86 -23.82
C ASP A 23 17.08 5.92 -22.91
N HIS A 24 17.30 4.61 -23.08
CA HIS A 24 16.69 3.57 -22.28
C HIS A 24 17.76 2.81 -21.49
N LEU A 25 17.82 3.07 -20.20
CA LEU A 25 18.72 2.40 -19.26
C LEU A 25 17.97 1.33 -18.47
N VAL A 26 18.64 0.22 -18.19
CA VAL A 26 18.10 -0.89 -17.38
C VAL A 26 19.00 -1.11 -16.19
N PHE A 27 18.40 -1.06 -14.99
CA PHE A 27 19.07 -1.37 -13.74
C PHE A 27 18.45 -2.62 -13.14
N ASN A 28 19.29 -3.54 -12.67
CA ASN A 28 18.85 -4.72 -11.96
C ASN A 28 18.92 -4.46 -10.45
N PHE A 29 17.76 -4.39 -9.81
CA PHE A 29 17.63 -4.26 -8.35
C PHE A 29 16.95 -5.50 -7.74
N SER A 30 17.18 -6.68 -8.31
CA SER A 30 16.50 -7.91 -7.87
C SER A 30 16.90 -8.31 -6.45
N GLU A 31 18.15 -8.06 -6.05
CA GLU A 31 18.62 -8.37 -4.69
C GLU A 31 17.95 -7.45 -3.66
N GLU A 32 17.95 -6.15 -3.90
CA GLU A 32 17.28 -5.15 -3.07
C GLU A 32 15.77 -5.36 -3.02
N PHE A 33 15.17 -5.74 -4.15
CA PHE A 33 13.75 -6.05 -4.21
C PHE A 33 13.39 -7.27 -3.36
N ASN A 34 14.21 -8.32 -3.39
CA ASN A 34 13.98 -9.47 -2.51
C ASN A 34 14.15 -9.08 -1.04
N ALA A 35 15.26 -8.43 -0.69
CA ALA A 35 15.59 -8.08 0.68
C ALA A 35 14.61 -7.10 1.33
N HIS A 36 14.08 -6.13 0.57
CA HIS A 36 13.25 -5.04 1.10
C HIS A 36 11.75 -5.17 0.82
N VAL A 37 11.34 -6.06 -0.10
CA VAL A 37 9.92 -6.20 -0.45
C VAL A 37 9.44 -7.64 -0.25
N VAL A 38 10.14 -8.62 -0.82
CA VAL A 38 9.69 -10.02 -0.77
C VAL A 38 9.91 -10.64 0.61
N ASP A 39 11.12 -10.56 1.15
CA ASP A 39 11.45 -11.19 2.43
C ASP A 39 10.64 -10.59 3.59
N PRO A 40 10.44 -9.25 3.69
CA PRO A 40 9.55 -8.67 4.69
C PRO A 40 8.10 -9.13 4.50
N TYR A 41 7.61 -9.22 3.26
CA TYR A 41 6.26 -9.71 2.98
C TYR A 41 6.06 -11.16 3.48
N VAL A 42 7.02 -12.04 3.22
CA VAL A 42 6.99 -13.44 3.70
C VAL A 42 7.04 -13.49 5.23
N ARG A 43 7.95 -12.73 5.84
CA ARG A 43 8.11 -12.68 7.31
C ARG A 43 6.85 -12.20 8.00
N SER A 44 6.23 -11.13 7.50
CA SER A 44 4.99 -10.62 8.08
C SER A 44 3.86 -11.65 8.06
N HIS A 45 3.74 -12.43 6.98
CA HIS A 45 2.77 -13.53 6.93
C HIS A 45 3.07 -14.62 7.98
N ALA A 46 4.35 -14.91 8.24
CA ALA A 46 4.78 -15.81 9.31
C ALA A 46 4.42 -15.29 10.71
N GLU A 47 4.38 -13.97 10.88
CA GLU A 47 4.09 -13.28 12.15
C GLU A 47 2.61 -12.91 12.31
N GLY A 48 1.78 -13.12 11.28
CA GLY A 48 0.35 -12.77 11.29
C GLY A 48 0.05 -11.30 11.03
N THR A 49 1.00 -10.54 10.49
CA THR A 49 0.79 -9.16 10.03
C THR A 49 0.61 -9.12 8.51
N THR A 50 -0.06 -8.09 8.01
CA THR A 50 -0.34 -7.93 6.57
C THR A 50 0.32 -6.64 6.09
N PRO A 51 1.54 -6.68 5.51
CA PRO A 51 2.23 -5.48 5.07
C PRO A 51 1.73 -5.05 3.68
N ASN A 52 2.04 -3.82 3.29
CA ASN A 52 1.78 -3.34 1.94
C ASN A 52 3.07 -3.34 1.09
N PRO A 53 3.32 -4.37 0.27
CA PRO A 53 4.56 -4.47 -0.48
C PRO A 53 4.74 -3.37 -1.54
N CYS A 54 3.66 -2.75 -2.01
CA CYS A 54 3.74 -1.65 -2.98
C CYS A 54 4.35 -0.39 -2.36
N ILE A 55 4.03 -0.15 -1.09
CA ILE A 55 4.60 0.95 -0.30
C ILE A 55 6.10 0.72 -0.08
N GLU A 56 6.50 -0.50 0.30
CA GLU A 56 7.92 -0.83 0.49
C GLU A 56 8.72 -0.82 -0.81
N CYS A 57 8.12 -1.24 -1.93
CA CYS A 57 8.73 -1.09 -3.25
C CYS A 57 8.93 0.38 -3.63
N ASN A 58 7.95 1.24 -3.35
CA ASN A 58 8.10 2.67 -3.57
C ASN A 58 9.22 3.24 -2.68
N ARG A 59 9.21 2.93 -1.39
CA ARG A 59 10.19 3.37 -0.40
C ARG A 59 11.62 2.99 -0.80
N HIS A 60 11.88 1.69 -0.96
CA HIS A 60 13.25 1.17 -1.05
C HIS A 60 13.79 1.08 -2.48
N LEU A 61 12.92 1.01 -3.49
CA LEU A 61 13.38 0.82 -4.88
C LEU A 61 13.13 2.09 -5.69
N LYS A 62 11.88 2.54 -5.80
CA LYS A 62 11.53 3.65 -6.71
C LYS A 62 11.97 5.02 -6.21
N PHE A 63 12.11 5.22 -4.91
CA PHE A 63 12.45 6.52 -4.34
C PHE A 63 13.72 6.52 -3.48
N ASP A 64 14.26 5.36 -3.12
CA ASP A 64 15.63 5.27 -2.59
C ASP A 64 16.61 4.96 -3.73
N LYS A 65 16.63 3.71 -4.22
CA LYS A 65 17.60 3.27 -5.25
C LYS A 65 17.54 4.05 -6.57
N LEU A 66 16.35 4.37 -7.06
CA LEU A 66 16.23 5.13 -8.32
C LEU A 66 16.66 6.59 -8.17
N ILE A 67 16.39 7.23 -7.01
CA ILE A 67 16.88 8.58 -6.73
C ILE A 67 18.41 8.57 -6.60
N GLU A 68 18.96 7.61 -5.85
CA GLU A 68 20.41 7.41 -5.71
C GLU A 68 21.07 7.30 -7.09
N ARG A 69 20.53 6.43 -7.95
CA ARG A 69 21.04 6.24 -9.31
C ARG A 69 20.89 7.50 -10.17
N GLY A 70 19.75 8.19 -10.07
CA GLY A 70 19.50 9.45 -10.77
C GLY A 70 20.59 10.49 -10.48
N ARG A 71 20.92 10.66 -9.19
CA ARG A 71 21.97 11.59 -8.74
C ARG A 71 23.35 11.17 -9.22
N GLN A 72 23.70 9.89 -9.15
CA GLN A 72 24.99 9.37 -9.60
C GLN A 72 25.22 9.58 -11.11
N LEU A 73 24.15 9.56 -11.91
CA LEU A 73 24.20 9.81 -13.35
C LEU A 73 24.13 11.31 -13.72
N GLY A 74 23.99 12.19 -12.73
CA GLY A 74 23.94 13.64 -12.94
C GLY A 74 22.56 14.17 -13.35
N PHE A 75 21.48 13.41 -13.15
CA PHE A 75 20.13 13.92 -13.39
C PHE A 75 19.70 14.90 -12.29
N GLU A 76 18.87 15.87 -12.65
CA GLU A 76 18.37 16.89 -11.72
C GLU A 76 17.05 16.48 -11.04
N ALA A 77 16.35 15.47 -11.57
CA ALA A 77 15.11 14.94 -11.03
C ALA A 77 14.82 13.52 -11.54
N VAL A 78 13.88 12.84 -10.87
CA VAL A 78 13.28 11.57 -11.30
C VAL A 78 11.79 11.77 -11.50
N ALA A 79 11.29 11.46 -12.70
CA ALA A 79 9.86 11.47 -13.00
C ALA A 79 9.26 10.06 -12.92
N THR A 80 8.09 9.93 -12.30
CA THR A 80 7.35 8.67 -12.26
C THR A 80 5.93 8.83 -12.78
N GLY A 81 5.34 7.73 -13.25
CA GLY A 81 3.95 7.68 -13.72
C GLY A 81 2.90 7.62 -12.61
N HIS A 82 3.24 7.97 -11.37
CA HIS A 82 2.26 7.96 -10.29
C HIS A 82 1.27 9.12 -10.44
N HIS A 83 -0.02 8.82 -10.25
CA HIS A 83 -1.07 9.83 -10.15
C HIS A 83 -1.09 10.44 -8.75
N ALA A 84 -0.10 11.28 -8.46
CA ALA A 84 0.01 12.10 -7.26
C ALA A 84 0.51 13.49 -7.66
N ARG A 85 0.39 14.50 -6.81
CA ARG A 85 0.86 15.85 -7.10
C ARG A 85 1.86 16.33 -6.05
N THR A 86 2.70 17.26 -6.46
CA THR A 86 3.58 18.02 -5.57
C THR A 86 3.19 19.48 -5.66
N GLU A 87 2.92 20.11 -4.53
CA GLU A 87 2.52 21.52 -4.47
C GLU A 87 3.40 22.30 -3.50
N ASN A 88 3.66 23.56 -3.82
CA ASN A 88 4.39 24.45 -2.91
C ASN A 88 3.40 25.01 -1.88
N PHE A 89 3.73 24.83 -0.61
CA PHE A 89 3.00 25.37 0.52
C PHE A 89 3.99 25.98 1.50
N GLU A 90 3.86 27.27 1.77
CA GLU A 90 4.75 28.02 2.68
C GLU A 90 6.24 27.90 2.32
N GLY A 91 6.57 27.78 1.02
CA GLY A 91 7.95 27.68 0.55
C GLY A 91 8.56 26.28 0.61
N LYS A 92 7.78 25.27 1.02
CA LYS A 92 8.17 23.86 1.09
C LYS A 92 7.23 23.01 0.21
N LEU A 93 7.71 21.87 -0.26
CA LEU A 93 6.88 20.96 -1.07
C LEU A 93 6.01 20.08 -0.17
N ARG A 94 4.75 19.88 -0.59
CA ARG A 94 3.79 18.95 0.00
C ARG A 94 3.30 17.96 -1.04
N LEU A 95 3.03 16.75 -0.57
CA LEU A 95 2.40 15.72 -1.36
C LEU A 95 0.88 15.94 -1.36
N ALA A 96 0.30 15.95 -2.55
CA ALA A 96 -1.13 16.10 -2.77
C ALA A 96 -1.68 14.92 -3.57
N ARG A 97 -3.00 14.71 -3.46
CA ARG A 97 -3.73 13.73 -4.25
C ARG A 97 -3.62 14.04 -5.74
N GLY A 98 -3.61 13.01 -6.57
CA GLY A 98 -3.78 13.15 -8.01
C GLY A 98 -5.13 13.80 -8.37
N GLU A 99 -5.16 14.48 -9.51
CA GLU A 99 -6.37 15.10 -10.09
C GLU A 99 -7.46 14.06 -10.37
N ASP A 100 -7.06 12.86 -10.81
CA ASP A 100 -7.95 11.71 -10.98
C ASP A 100 -8.17 11.00 -9.65
N ALA A 101 -9.27 11.31 -8.96
CA ALA A 101 -9.59 10.70 -7.68
C ALA A 101 -9.72 9.16 -7.74
N ALA A 102 -10.08 8.58 -8.90
CA ALA A 102 -10.21 7.13 -9.06
C ALA A 102 -8.86 6.44 -9.31
N LYS A 103 -7.84 7.21 -9.71
CA LYS A 103 -6.49 6.72 -10.00
C LYS A 103 -5.42 7.28 -9.08
N ASP A 104 -5.80 8.13 -8.13
CA ASP A 104 -4.89 8.70 -7.14
C ASP A 104 -4.03 7.63 -6.46
N GLN A 105 -2.75 7.94 -6.36
CA GLN A 105 -1.70 7.08 -5.82
C GLN A 105 -0.93 7.75 -4.68
N SER A 106 -1.41 8.90 -4.18
CA SER A 106 -0.82 9.59 -3.02
C SER A 106 -0.67 8.66 -1.79
N TYR A 107 -1.61 7.74 -1.57
CA TYR A 107 -1.53 6.70 -0.52
C TYR A 107 -0.26 5.85 -0.62
N VAL A 108 0.10 5.36 -1.82
CA VAL A 108 1.26 4.47 -1.99
C VAL A 108 2.59 5.22 -2.05
N VAL A 109 2.57 6.56 -2.14
CA VAL A 109 3.77 7.40 -2.12
C VAL A 109 3.82 8.33 -0.90
N HIS A 110 2.96 8.10 0.10
CA HIS A 110 2.85 8.93 1.32
C HIS A 110 4.14 8.98 2.15
N MET A 111 5.09 8.07 1.89
CA MET A 111 6.31 7.99 2.67
C MET A 111 7.38 9.00 2.24
N LEU A 112 7.16 9.70 1.12
CA LEU A 112 8.13 10.63 0.58
C LEU A 112 8.27 11.86 1.47
N SER A 113 9.50 12.16 1.86
CA SER A 113 9.84 13.37 2.60
C SER A 113 9.84 14.59 1.68
N ALA A 114 9.77 15.79 2.25
CA ALA A 114 9.96 17.04 1.49
C ALA A 114 11.28 17.05 0.69
N GLN A 115 12.34 16.40 1.19
CA GLN A 115 13.61 16.24 0.48
C GLN A 115 13.46 15.34 -0.75
N ASP A 116 12.73 14.23 -0.64
CA ASP A 116 12.45 13.36 -1.78
C ASP A 116 11.60 14.09 -2.82
N LEU A 117 10.55 14.79 -2.38
CA LEU A 117 9.67 15.58 -3.25
C LEU A 117 10.42 16.68 -3.99
N SER A 118 11.54 17.20 -3.47
CA SER A 118 12.39 18.17 -4.18
C SER A 118 13.11 17.61 -5.40
N TYR A 119 13.19 16.28 -5.51
CA TYR A 119 13.88 15.57 -6.59
C TYR A 119 12.93 14.67 -7.40
N VAL A 120 11.66 14.56 -7.01
CA VAL A 120 10.66 13.69 -7.65
C VAL A 120 9.61 14.51 -8.38
N MET A 121 9.26 14.07 -9.58
CA MET A 121 8.20 14.66 -10.39
C MET A 121 7.09 13.64 -10.64
N PHE A 122 5.84 14.13 -10.66
CA PHE A 122 4.65 13.36 -11.02
C PHE A 122 3.92 14.00 -12.21
N PRO A 123 4.44 13.88 -13.45
CA PRO A 123 3.90 14.62 -14.59
C PRO A 123 2.43 14.32 -14.92
N VAL A 124 1.98 13.10 -14.61
CA VAL A 124 0.59 12.67 -14.85
C VAL A 124 -0.35 12.98 -13.69
N GLY A 125 0.17 13.51 -12.59
CA GLY A 125 -0.59 13.84 -11.38
C GLY A 125 -1.72 14.83 -11.60
N HIS A 126 -1.58 15.70 -12.60
CA HIS A 126 -2.55 16.74 -12.97
C HIS A 126 -3.50 16.30 -14.09
N LEU A 127 -3.47 15.03 -14.49
CA LEU A 127 -4.23 14.50 -15.61
C LEU A 127 -5.22 13.44 -15.15
N GLN A 128 -6.40 13.46 -15.77
CA GLN A 128 -7.29 12.32 -15.77
C GLN A 128 -6.65 11.15 -16.52
N LYS A 129 -6.90 9.92 -16.09
CA LYS A 129 -6.33 8.73 -16.75
C LYS A 129 -6.75 8.62 -18.22
N SER A 130 -7.95 9.09 -18.56
CA SER A 130 -8.41 9.20 -19.95
C SER A 130 -7.50 10.11 -20.78
N GLN A 131 -7.09 11.27 -20.24
CA GLN A 131 -6.18 12.20 -20.91
C GLN A 131 -4.77 11.62 -21.06
N VAL A 132 -4.29 10.84 -20.08
CA VAL A 132 -3.03 10.10 -20.22
C VAL A 132 -3.09 9.10 -21.38
N ARG A 133 -4.22 8.38 -21.52
CA ARG A 133 -4.43 7.43 -22.62
C ARG A 133 -4.55 8.13 -23.97
N GLU A 134 -5.27 9.25 -24.04
CA GLU A 134 -5.40 10.08 -25.23
C GLU A 134 -4.02 10.55 -25.71
N LYS A 135 -3.21 11.14 -24.83
CA LYS A 135 -1.82 11.53 -25.17
C LYS A 135 -1.00 10.34 -25.68
N ALA A 136 -1.11 9.17 -25.05
CA ALA A 136 -0.40 7.99 -25.50
C ALA A 136 -0.86 7.54 -26.91
N GLN A 137 -2.14 7.73 -27.26
CA GLN A 137 -2.67 7.47 -28.60
C GLN A 137 -2.17 8.51 -29.61
N ASP A 138 -2.16 9.79 -29.25
CA ASP A 138 -1.65 10.88 -30.09
C ASP A 138 -0.17 10.69 -30.44
N PHE A 139 0.61 10.22 -29.48
CA PHE A 139 2.01 9.86 -29.70
C PHE A 139 2.17 8.54 -30.45
N GLY A 140 1.11 7.77 -30.69
CA GLY A 140 1.14 6.46 -31.34
C GLY A 140 1.86 5.39 -30.51
N LEU A 141 1.81 5.49 -29.17
CA LEU A 141 2.49 4.54 -28.29
C LEU A 141 1.73 3.22 -28.22
N ARG A 142 2.43 2.09 -28.43
CA ARG A 142 1.86 0.73 -28.32
C ARG A 142 1.25 0.43 -26.95
N THR A 143 1.64 1.17 -25.91
CA THR A 143 1.14 1.00 -24.54
C THR A 143 -0.18 1.72 -24.28
N ALA A 144 -0.69 2.52 -25.23
CA ALA A 144 -1.87 3.37 -25.04
C ALA A 144 -3.14 2.58 -24.64
N THR A 145 -3.29 1.36 -25.17
CA THR A 145 -4.42 0.46 -24.90
C THR A 145 -4.09 -0.62 -23.87
N LYS A 146 -2.86 -0.65 -23.35
CA LYS A 146 -2.44 -1.66 -22.37
C LYS A 146 -3.26 -1.48 -21.07
N PRO A 147 -3.82 -2.56 -20.51
CA PRO A 147 -4.46 -2.51 -19.19
C PRO A 147 -3.50 -2.08 -18.09
N ASP A 148 -4.02 -1.44 -17.05
CA ASP A 148 -3.22 -1.11 -15.86
C ASP A 148 -2.96 -2.38 -15.05
N SER A 149 -1.79 -2.50 -14.41
CA SER A 149 -1.52 -3.56 -13.43
C SER A 149 -2.41 -3.36 -12.19
N GLN A 150 -3.05 -4.42 -11.72
CA GLN A 150 -3.96 -4.39 -10.55
C GLN A 150 -3.49 -5.26 -9.38
N ASP A 151 -2.58 -6.20 -9.61
CA ASP A 151 -2.13 -7.17 -8.60
C ASP A 151 -0.77 -6.81 -7.99
N VAL A 152 -0.46 -7.43 -6.84
CA VAL A 152 0.89 -7.38 -6.25
C VAL A 152 1.90 -7.89 -7.26
N CYS A 153 2.90 -7.07 -7.55
CA CYS A 153 3.72 -7.18 -8.74
C CYS A 153 4.51 -8.50 -8.87
N PHE A 154 4.84 -9.17 -7.76
CA PHE A 154 5.58 -10.43 -7.72
C PHE A 154 4.71 -11.67 -7.47
N ILE A 155 3.40 -11.49 -7.21
CA ILE A 155 2.46 -12.59 -7.02
C ILE A 155 1.80 -12.84 -8.37
N GLY A 156 2.22 -13.90 -9.05
CA GLY A 156 1.63 -14.28 -10.34
C GLY A 156 0.14 -14.61 -10.17
N SER A 157 -0.70 -14.08 -11.07
CA SER A 157 -2.16 -14.27 -11.04
C SER A 157 -2.60 -15.74 -11.10
N THR A 158 -1.78 -16.62 -11.67
CA THR A 158 -2.03 -18.06 -11.77
C THR A 158 -1.69 -18.84 -10.51
N ILE A 159 -0.61 -18.49 -9.82
CA ILE A 159 -0.16 -19.18 -8.59
C ILE A 159 -0.82 -18.60 -7.34
N GLY A 160 -1.23 -17.33 -7.39
CA GLY A 160 -1.83 -16.60 -6.28
C GLY A 160 -0.91 -16.49 -5.06
N ARG A 161 -1.43 -15.87 -3.99
CA ARG A 161 -0.69 -15.66 -2.73
C ARG A 161 -0.26 -16.98 -2.09
N LYS A 162 -1.13 -17.99 -2.09
CA LYS A 162 -0.83 -19.32 -1.53
C LYS A 162 0.37 -19.96 -2.24
N GLY A 163 0.32 -20.08 -3.56
CA GLY A 163 1.42 -20.70 -4.33
C GLY A 163 2.72 -19.90 -4.27
N PHE A 164 2.65 -18.58 -4.06
CA PHE A 164 3.83 -17.77 -3.82
C PHE A 164 4.48 -18.03 -2.46
N LEU A 165 3.68 -18.17 -1.40
CA LEU A 165 4.16 -18.33 -0.02
C LEU A 165 4.55 -19.78 0.32
N GLU A 166 3.89 -20.78 -0.26
CA GLU A 166 4.14 -22.21 0.01
C GLU A 166 5.63 -22.65 -0.10
N PRO A 167 6.40 -22.24 -1.12
CA PRO A 167 7.83 -22.59 -1.18
C PRO A 167 8.72 -21.75 -0.24
N ARG A 168 8.18 -20.73 0.45
CA ARG A 168 8.93 -19.76 1.26
C ARG A 168 8.57 -19.81 2.75
N LEU A 169 7.44 -20.44 3.08
CA LEU A 169 6.87 -20.47 4.41
C LEU A 169 6.24 -21.83 4.68
N THR A 170 6.42 -22.35 5.90
CA THR A 170 5.66 -23.51 6.36
C THR A 170 4.29 -23.05 6.83
N PHE A 171 3.23 -23.61 6.25
CA PHE A 171 1.87 -23.34 6.70
C PHE A 171 1.48 -24.21 7.89
N HIS A 172 0.72 -23.62 8.81
CA HIS A 172 0.23 -24.32 9.98
C HIS A 172 -1.30 -24.34 10.02
N ALA A 173 -1.83 -25.53 10.32
CA ALA A 173 -3.23 -25.66 10.65
C ALA A 173 -3.53 -24.91 11.95
N ALA A 174 -4.74 -24.35 12.04
CA ALA A 174 -5.20 -23.61 13.21
C ALA A 174 -6.67 -23.92 13.53
N ASP A 175 -6.97 -23.88 14.83
CA ASP A 175 -8.33 -23.98 15.31
C ASP A 175 -9.06 -22.67 15.05
N VAL A 176 -10.26 -22.78 14.46
CA VAL A 176 -11.19 -21.67 14.34
C VAL A 176 -12.16 -21.76 15.51
N VAL A 177 -12.17 -20.73 16.35
CA VAL A 177 -13.04 -20.64 17.51
C VAL A 177 -14.07 -19.52 17.38
N ASP A 178 -15.21 -19.65 18.04
CA ASP A 178 -16.12 -18.52 18.25
C ASP A 178 -15.62 -17.56 19.35
N THR A 179 -16.38 -16.50 19.59
CA THR A 179 -16.09 -15.49 20.63
C THR A 179 -16.16 -16.03 22.05
N ASP A 180 -16.84 -17.17 22.27
CA ASP A 180 -16.93 -17.85 23.56
C ASP A 180 -15.78 -18.86 23.76
N GLY A 181 -14.95 -19.06 22.72
CA GLY A 181 -13.79 -19.95 22.74
C GLY A 181 -14.09 -21.39 22.32
N ASN A 182 -15.31 -21.69 21.87
CA ASN A 182 -15.63 -23.03 21.37
C ASN A 182 -15.02 -23.23 19.99
N THR A 183 -14.39 -24.39 19.76
CA THR A 183 -13.88 -24.74 18.43
C THR A 183 -15.04 -25.06 17.49
N VAL A 184 -15.07 -24.39 16.34
CA VAL A 184 -16.16 -24.49 15.36
C VAL A 184 -15.70 -25.07 14.02
N SER A 185 -14.41 -24.97 13.70
CA SER A 185 -13.80 -25.58 12.50
C SER A 185 -12.28 -25.51 12.58
N GLN A 186 -11.58 -25.92 11.52
CA GLN A 186 -10.15 -25.76 11.35
C GLN A 186 -9.82 -25.20 9.96
N VAL A 187 -8.71 -24.49 9.87
CA VAL A 187 -8.09 -24.03 8.62
C VAL A 187 -6.73 -24.69 8.45
N ASP A 188 -6.33 -24.95 7.19
CA ASP A 188 -5.06 -25.63 6.89
C ASP A 188 -3.83 -24.72 7.01
N ALA A 189 -4.03 -23.39 6.92
CA ALA A 189 -2.96 -22.41 6.85
C ALA A 189 -3.39 -21.09 7.50
N VAL A 190 -3.04 -20.89 8.77
CA VAL A 190 -3.36 -19.68 9.53
C VAL A 190 -2.74 -18.43 8.92
N GLU A 191 -1.58 -18.55 8.29
CA GLU A 191 -0.81 -17.46 7.65
C GLU A 191 -1.52 -16.88 6.42
N LEU A 192 -2.49 -17.62 5.87
CA LEU A 192 -3.32 -17.19 4.75
C LEU A 192 -4.64 -16.57 5.19
N VAL A 193 -4.98 -16.64 6.47
CA VAL A 193 -6.21 -16.07 7.02
C VAL A 193 -6.03 -14.58 7.24
N THR A 194 -7.01 -13.79 6.83
CA THR A 194 -6.96 -12.33 6.96
C THR A 194 -8.13 -11.82 7.80
N LEU A 195 -7.89 -10.76 8.58
CA LEU A 195 -8.94 -10.07 9.34
C LEU A 195 -10.11 -9.67 8.41
N GLY A 196 -11.35 -9.92 8.86
CA GLY A 196 -12.56 -9.67 8.09
C GLY A 196 -12.87 -10.71 7.01
N GLN A 197 -12.05 -11.75 6.85
CA GLN A 197 -12.32 -12.86 5.93
C GLN A 197 -13.60 -13.60 6.33
N ARG A 198 -14.41 -13.96 5.32
CA ARG A 198 -15.66 -14.72 5.49
C ARG A 198 -15.63 -16.11 4.85
N ARG A 199 -14.92 -16.24 3.73
CA ARG A 199 -14.89 -17.47 2.91
C ARG A 199 -13.66 -18.31 3.25
N GLY A 200 -13.71 -19.61 2.96
CA GLY A 200 -12.56 -20.51 3.14
C GLY A 200 -12.22 -20.84 4.59
N LEU A 201 -13.21 -20.73 5.49
CA LEU A 201 -13.06 -21.03 6.92
C LEU A 201 -13.72 -22.36 7.34
N ASN A 202 -14.31 -23.10 6.39
CA ASN A 202 -14.98 -24.39 6.64
C ASN A 202 -16.06 -24.38 7.73
N LEU A 203 -16.74 -23.25 7.94
CA LEU A 203 -17.71 -23.03 9.02
C LEU A 203 -19.10 -23.70 8.82
N GLY A 204 -19.30 -24.49 7.75
CA GLY A 204 -20.59 -25.12 7.44
C GLY A 204 -21.69 -24.13 7.00
N GLY A 205 -22.95 -24.58 7.05
CA GLY A 205 -24.14 -23.76 6.76
C GLY A 205 -24.71 -23.17 8.06
N GLY A 206 -24.67 -21.84 8.20
CA GLY A 206 -25.13 -21.12 9.38
C GLY A 206 -25.04 -19.61 9.17
N ASP A 207 -25.19 -18.84 10.26
CA ASP A 207 -25.12 -17.38 10.21
C ASP A 207 -23.77 -16.87 9.71
N LYS A 208 -23.79 -15.67 9.11
CA LYS A 208 -22.58 -15.05 8.55
C LYS A 208 -21.59 -14.74 9.69
N ARG A 209 -20.45 -15.43 9.67
CA ARG A 209 -19.32 -15.17 10.58
C ARG A 209 -18.12 -14.61 9.84
N TYR A 210 -17.34 -13.79 10.52
CA TYR A 210 -16.14 -13.15 10.00
C TYR A 210 -14.96 -13.38 10.94
N VAL A 211 -13.75 -13.44 10.40
CA VAL A 211 -12.52 -13.44 11.20
C VAL A 211 -12.37 -12.11 11.92
N VAL A 212 -12.48 -12.10 13.24
CA VAL A 212 -12.34 -10.89 14.08
C VAL A 212 -10.97 -10.80 14.76
N SER A 213 -10.21 -11.89 14.79
CA SER A 213 -8.82 -11.94 15.25
C SER A 213 -8.09 -13.14 14.62
N VAL A 214 -6.78 -12.98 14.40
CA VAL A 214 -5.87 -14.03 13.93
C VAL A 214 -4.65 -14.04 14.82
N ASP A 215 -4.37 -15.18 15.45
CA ASP A 215 -3.17 -15.43 16.22
C ASP A 215 -2.38 -16.55 15.52
N VAL A 216 -1.41 -16.13 14.70
CA VAL A 216 -0.55 -17.06 13.95
C VAL A 216 0.36 -17.87 14.89
N PRO A 217 1.11 -17.26 15.84
CA PRO A 217 1.92 -18.01 16.80
C PRO A 217 1.11 -19.00 17.64
N GLY A 218 -0.08 -18.59 18.10
CA GLY A 218 -0.99 -19.43 18.88
C GLY A 218 -1.85 -20.39 18.06
N ARG A 219 -1.74 -20.37 16.72
CA ARG A 219 -2.50 -21.19 15.76
C ARG A 219 -4.00 -21.15 16.03
N LYS A 220 -4.53 -19.93 16.15
CA LYS A 220 -5.93 -19.69 16.50
C LYS A 220 -6.53 -18.59 15.65
N VAL A 221 -7.73 -18.86 15.13
CA VAL A 221 -8.55 -17.88 14.40
C VAL A 221 -9.83 -17.67 15.17
N VAL A 222 -10.15 -16.43 15.51
CA VAL A 222 -11.42 -16.11 16.19
C VAL A 222 -12.41 -15.60 15.16
N VAL A 223 -13.60 -16.20 15.13
CA VAL A 223 -14.72 -15.76 14.29
C VAL A 223 -15.86 -15.22 15.14
N GLY A 224 -16.50 -14.18 14.65
CA GLY A 224 -17.64 -13.55 15.30
C GLY A 224 -18.61 -12.97 14.27
N ASP A 225 -19.55 -12.19 14.76
CA ASP A 225 -20.43 -11.41 13.89
C ASP A 225 -19.67 -10.24 13.22
N GLU A 226 -20.38 -9.51 12.36
CA GLU A 226 -19.82 -8.36 11.67
C GLU A 226 -19.47 -7.21 12.62
N SER A 227 -20.18 -7.07 13.75
CA SER A 227 -19.97 -5.98 14.71
C SER A 227 -18.61 -6.08 15.39
N GLY A 228 -18.09 -7.31 15.61
CA GLY A 228 -16.75 -7.55 16.15
C GLY A 228 -15.60 -7.03 15.27
N LEU A 229 -15.89 -6.70 13.99
CA LEU A 229 -14.93 -6.09 13.09
C LEU A 229 -14.81 -4.58 13.27
N PHE A 230 -15.71 -3.93 14.01
CA PHE A 230 -15.67 -2.49 14.19
C PHE A 230 -14.94 -2.12 15.48
N THR A 231 -14.20 -1.03 15.43
CA THR A 231 -13.46 -0.48 16.56
C THR A 231 -13.63 1.05 16.61
N PRO A 232 -13.75 1.65 17.80
CA PRO A 232 -13.72 3.11 17.93
C PRO A 232 -12.31 3.69 17.80
N VAL A 233 -11.26 2.86 17.93
CA VAL A 233 -9.87 3.30 17.99
C VAL A 233 -8.95 2.42 17.15
N THR A 234 -7.93 3.02 16.53
CA THR A 234 -6.82 2.32 15.86
C THR A 234 -5.49 2.91 16.31
N HIS A 235 -4.56 2.05 16.70
CA HIS A 235 -3.20 2.45 17.08
C HIS A 235 -2.26 2.32 15.89
N VAL A 236 -1.37 3.30 15.73
CA VAL A 236 -0.49 3.45 14.60
C VAL A 236 0.91 3.78 15.11
N ASP A 237 1.93 3.15 14.54
CA ASP A 237 3.34 3.41 14.81
C ASP A 237 4.10 3.69 13.51
N THR A 238 5.43 3.78 13.59
CA THR A 238 6.31 3.98 12.42
C THR A 238 5.86 5.20 11.60
N LEU A 239 5.63 6.32 12.30
CA LEU A 239 5.01 7.50 11.69
C LEU A 239 5.94 8.14 10.67
N VAL A 240 5.38 8.54 9.53
CA VAL A 240 6.07 9.27 8.47
C VAL A 240 5.29 10.53 8.14
N TRP A 241 6.02 11.64 8.02
CA TRP A 241 5.48 12.97 7.79
C TRP A 241 6.11 13.57 6.53
N PRO A 242 5.42 13.55 5.37
CA PRO A 242 5.91 14.22 4.16
C PRO A 242 6.25 15.68 4.40
N TYR A 243 5.41 16.34 5.21
CA TYR A 243 5.60 17.69 5.68
C TYR A 243 5.78 17.67 7.20
N SER A 244 7.02 17.83 7.66
CA SER A 244 7.39 17.68 9.08
C SER A 244 6.56 18.53 10.05
N ASP A 245 6.12 19.71 9.60
CA ASP A 245 5.42 20.66 10.46
C ASP A 245 3.98 20.19 10.75
N ASP A 246 3.43 19.23 9.99
CA ASP A 246 2.11 18.65 10.25
C ASP A 246 2.07 17.82 11.53
N ALA A 247 3.18 17.18 11.92
CA ALA A 247 3.24 16.41 13.16
C ALA A 247 2.84 17.24 14.39
N GLN A 248 3.21 18.53 14.40
CA GLN A 248 2.84 19.46 15.48
C GLN A 248 1.41 19.99 15.35
N ARG A 249 0.92 20.16 14.12
CA ARG A 249 -0.41 20.74 13.83
C ARG A 249 -1.55 19.74 14.04
N LEU A 250 -1.26 18.44 13.98
CA LEU A 250 -2.27 17.39 13.98
C LEU A 250 -2.69 16.88 15.35
N ASN A 251 -2.06 17.30 16.43
CA ASN A 251 -2.42 16.80 17.74
C ASN A 251 -3.87 17.21 18.11
N SER A 252 -4.77 16.24 18.15
CA SER A 252 -6.22 16.36 18.32
C SER A 252 -6.99 17.00 17.16
N ALA A 253 -6.38 17.07 15.97
CA ALA A 253 -7.05 17.54 14.75
C ALA A 253 -7.97 16.48 14.14
N GLU A 254 -9.02 16.93 13.46
CA GLU A 254 -9.82 16.06 12.58
C GLU A 254 -9.09 15.87 11.26
N VAL A 255 -9.01 14.61 10.82
CA VAL A 255 -8.34 14.19 9.60
C VAL A 255 -9.19 13.16 8.86
N LEU A 256 -8.93 13.03 7.57
CA LEU A 256 -9.44 11.93 6.77
C LEU A 256 -8.40 10.81 6.73
N VAL A 257 -8.79 9.57 7.05
CA VAL A 257 -7.88 8.43 7.07
C VAL A 257 -8.22 7.45 5.97
N GLN A 258 -7.21 7.00 5.23
CA GLN A 258 -7.31 5.94 4.23
C GLN A 258 -6.47 4.74 4.67
N GLY A 259 -7.08 3.55 4.76
CA GLY A 259 -6.41 2.30 5.19
C GLY A 259 -6.00 1.35 4.07
N SER A 260 -6.32 1.66 2.81
CA SER A 260 -5.89 0.90 1.63
C SER A 260 -5.94 1.77 0.38
N ALA A 261 -5.20 1.40 -0.68
CA ALA A 261 -5.02 2.25 -1.88
C ALA A 261 -6.35 2.70 -2.55
N HIS A 262 -7.39 1.88 -2.49
CA HIS A 262 -8.73 2.20 -3.01
C HIS A 262 -9.80 2.30 -1.92
N GLY A 263 -9.37 2.38 -0.66
CA GLY A 263 -10.26 2.50 0.49
C GLY A 263 -10.94 3.86 0.56
N GLU A 264 -12.10 3.87 1.22
CA GLU A 264 -12.79 5.10 1.58
C GLU A 264 -11.94 5.95 2.53
N ARG A 265 -12.20 7.27 2.51
CA ARG A 265 -11.60 8.23 3.42
C ARG A 265 -12.55 8.44 4.59
N ILE A 266 -12.11 8.06 5.78
CA ILE A 266 -12.95 8.00 6.97
C ILE A 266 -12.45 9.01 7.99
N ALA A 267 -13.35 9.85 8.49
CA ALA A 267 -13.01 10.89 9.45
C ALA A 267 -12.63 10.30 10.81
N ALA A 268 -11.51 10.79 11.36
CA ALA A 268 -11.02 10.45 12.69
C ALA A 268 -10.36 11.67 13.35
N ARG A 269 -10.20 11.61 14.66
CA ARG A 269 -9.31 12.51 15.40
C ARG A 269 -7.98 11.83 15.63
N ALA A 270 -6.89 12.46 15.21
CA ALA A 270 -5.54 11.95 15.45
C ALA A 270 -4.96 12.55 16.73
N THR A 271 -4.42 11.71 17.62
CA THR A 271 -3.67 12.14 18.80
C THR A 271 -2.29 11.51 18.73
N ILE A 272 -1.25 12.33 18.83
CA ILE A 272 0.15 11.93 18.65
C ILE A 272 0.85 11.96 20.01
N ASP A 273 1.57 10.89 20.33
CA ASP A 273 2.40 10.76 21.52
C ASP A 273 3.75 10.13 21.13
N GLY A 274 4.79 10.96 21.08
CA GLY A 274 6.11 10.56 20.56
C GLY A 274 6.01 10.03 19.12
N ASP A 275 6.47 8.80 18.93
CA ASP A 275 6.49 8.09 17.63
C ASP A 275 5.24 7.23 17.39
N ALA A 276 4.21 7.40 18.22
CA ALA A 276 2.95 6.68 18.12
C ALA A 276 1.77 7.64 17.92
N MET A 277 0.73 7.15 17.25
CA MET A 277 -0.50 7.87 17.00
C MET A 277 -1.71 6.99 17.32
N THR A 278 -2.70 7.59 17.95
CA THR A 278 -4.01 7.00 18.17
C THR A 278 -5.04 7.70 17.31
N LEU A 279 -5.72 6.94 16.46
CA LEU A 279 -6.84 7.40 15.65
C LEU A 279 -8.15 7.07 16.38
N THR A 280 -8.90 8.08 16.77
CA THR A 280 -10.24 7.93 17.34
C THR A 280 -11.27 8.21 16.25
N TRP A 281 -11.99 7.18 15.81
CA TRP A 281 -12.95 7.28 14.71
C TRP A 281 -14.20 8.05 15.13
N LEU A 282 -14.70 8.96 14.27
CA LEU A 282 -15.94 9.69 14.57
C LEU A 282 -17.18 8.77 14.56
N ARG A 283 -17.09 7.66 13.82
CA ARG A 283 -18.01 6.52 13.88
C ARG A 283 -17.16 5.25 13.91
N PRO A 284 -17.55 4.19 14.65
CA PRO A 284 -16.78 2.95 14.67
C PRO A 284 -16.41 2.52 13.25
N ASN A 285 -15.12 2.28 13.02
CA ASN A 285 -14.59 1.91 11.73
C ASN A 285 -14.22 0.43 11.73
N ARG A 286 -14.27 -0.20 10.55
CA ARG A 286 -13.79 -1.57 10.39
C ARG A 286 -12.29 -1.60 10.73
N ARG A 287 -11.89 -2.55 11.57
CA ARG A 287 -10.50 -2.77 12.00
C ARG A 287 -9.62 -2.90 10.76
N ILE A 288 -8.53 -2.16 10.79
CA ILE A 288 -7.47 -2.24 9.81
C ILE A 288 -6.48 -3.31 10.31
N ALA A 289 -6.07 -4.23 9.44
CA ALA A 289 -5.21 -5.34 9.85
C ALA A 289 -3.83 -4.83 10.32
N PRO A 290 -3.24 -5.41 11.37
CA PRO A 290 -1.88 -5.08 11.79
C PRO A 290 -0.87 -5.23 10.64
N GLY A 291 0.07 -4.30 10.53
CA GLY A 291 1.03 -4.21 9.42
C GLY A 291 0.53 -3.43 8.19
N GLN A 292 -0.77 -3.15 8.08
CA GLN A 292 -1.26 -2.28 7.00
C GLN A 292 -0.90 -0.82 7.25
N THR A 293 -0.76 -0.06 6.18
CA THR A 293 -0.53 1.38 6.26
C THR A 293 -1.85 2.14 6.36
N VAL A 294 -1.88 3.14 7.23
CA VAL A 294 -2.85 4.23 7.19
C VAL A 294 -2.21 5.53 6.75
N VAL A 295 -2.93 6.30 5.94
CA VAL A 295 -2.50 7.62 5.46
C VAL A 295 -3.55 8.66 5.85
N LEU A 296 -3.08 9.77 6.39
CA LEU A 296 -3.87 10.91 6.82
C LEU A 296 -3.89 11.96 5.72
N TYR A 297 -5.09 12.46 5.44
CA TYR A 297 -5.34 13.57 4.55
C TYR A 297 -6.02 14.69 5.32
N ASP A 298 -5.80 15.91 4.85
CA ASP A 298 -6.46 17.06 5.40
C ASP A 298 -7.98 17.00 5.17
N PRO A 299 -8.79 17.77 5.91
CA PRO A 299 -10.25 17.76 5.75
C PRO A 299 -10.75 18.12 4.34
N SER A 300 -9.94 18.78 3.52
CA SER A 300 -10.29 19.06 2.11
C SER A 300 -10.02 17.88 1.17
N ASP A 301 -9.49 16.76 1.66
CA ASP A 301 -9.10 15.57 0.89
C ASP A 301 -8.12 15.90 -0.25
N THR A 302 -7.18 16.82 -0.01
CA THR A 302 -6.25 17.30 -1.04
C THR A 302 -4.80 16.98 -0.71
N TYR A 303 -4.36 17.19 0.52
CA TYR A 303 -2.97 17.06 0.94
C TYR A 303 -2.77 15.86 1.84
N VAL A 304 -1.68 15.14 1.60
CA VAL A 304 -1.20 14.09 2.51
C VAL A 304 -0.54 14.78 3.68
N LEU A 305 -1.03 14.49 4.88
CA LEU A 305 -0.49 15.04 6.11
C LEU A 305 0.57 14.12 6.73
N GLY A 306 0.38 12.82 6.62
CA GLY A 306 1.28 11.81 7.20
C GLY A 306 0.72 10.40 7.06
N GLY A 307 1.39 9.43 7.66
CA GLY A 307 0.93 8.05 7.68
C GLY A 307 1.75 7.21 8.64
N GLY A 308 1.40 5.93 8.76
CA GLY A 308 2.11 4.99 9.60
C GLY A 308 1.56 3.58 9.46
N ILE A 309 2.05 2.68 10.30
CA ILE A 309 1.71 1.26 10.27
C ILE A 309 0.76 0.95 11.42
N VAL A 310 -0.34 0.24 11.12
CA VAL A 310 -1.31 -0.17 12.13
C VAL A 310 -0.72 -1.25 13.02
N ARG A 311 -0.87 -1.05 14.33
CA ARG A 311 -0.46 -2.01 15.37
C ARG A 311 -1.62 -2.91 15.78
N GLY A 312 -1.30 -4.16 16.10
CA GLY A 312 -2.23 -5.16 16.67
C GLY A 312 -2.42 -5.05 18.16
#